data_AF-I7LLD8-F1
#
_entry.id   AF-I7LLD8-F1
#
_cell.length_a   1.000
_cell.length_b   1.000
_cell.length_c   1.000
_cell.angle_alpha   90.00
_cell.angle_beta   90.00
_cell.angle_gamma   90.00
#
_symmetry.space_group_name_H-M   'P 1'
#
loop_
_entity.id
_entity.type
_entity.pdbx_description
1 polymer ?
#
loop_
_entity_poly.entity_id
_entity_poly.type
_entity_poly.pdbx_seq_one_letter_code
_entity_poly.pdbx_strand_id
1 'polypeptide(L)'
;MDLCNHTLTSPLDLLAGICMLHSRGPVVLAVALPEGVAGPLAVLLVELFIAGVALGLLGIWLKERDVAARIAGMSTGIRAARTGSGVPARLPATGTDPISQFAGEINQVFDELERSRQGLMESRDRYHHLFESGNDFLLVCAVGREGTPYRILDANALACRSLGYTREELLTVAPQAVILIRSDFARDDRRLHSADLIPRQGERIPAEATIHRISLEGTPAVLIIARDVTERRRAEKELMNYRYHLEELVTQRTGELRIANENLKWQIRERERIEQERMEAYRQIERNIEQFAVLTDHIRNPLQVIQGMADLIEDERAEKIKEQIGQIKEILRQLDDGWVESEKVREYLERYR
;
A
#
# COMPACT_ATOMS: atom_id res chain seq x y z
N MET A 1 30.76 28.93 -116.55
CA MET A 1 30.62 27.98 -117.66
C MET A 1 30.52 26.63 -116.99
N ASP A 2 29.36 26.08 -116.67
CA ASP A 2 28.08 26.09 -117.41
C ASP A 2 27.02 27.08 -116.89
N LEU A 3 26.25 27.59 -117.85
CA LEU A 3 25.14 28.53 -117.66
C LEU A 3 23.82 27.75 -117.57
N CYS A 4 23.00 28.07 -116.57
CA CYS A 4 21.56 28.12 -116.76
C CYS A 4 21.02 29.34 -116.03
N ASN A 5 20.74 30.38 -116.83
CA ASN A 5 20.07 31.61 -116.43
C ASN A 5 18.61 31.31 -116.08
N HIS A 6 18.18 31.63 -114.86
CA HIS A 6 16.83 32.19 -114.67
C HIS A 6 16.86 33.32 -113.65
N THR A 7 16.45 34.46 -114.19
CA THR A 7 16.15 35.78 -113.65
C THR A 7 15.35 35.79 -112.34
N LEU A 8 15.86 36.58 -111.38
CA LEU A 8 15.16 37.14 -110.23
C LEU A 8 13.85 37.86 -110.62
N THR A 9 12.75 37.61 -109.89
CA THR A 9 11.68 38.61 -109.70
C THR A 9 10.97 38.48 -108.34
N SER A 10 11.20 39.50 -107.49
CA SER A 10 10.40 40.00 -106.36
C SER A 10 10.56 39.40 -104.94
N PRO A 11 10.43 40.25 -103.88
CA PRO A 11 10.93 39.97 -102.53
C PRO A 11 9.78 39.88 -101.51
N LEU A 12 9.43 38.68 -101.05
CA LEU A 12 8.44 38.50 -99.98
C LEU A 12 8.58 37.12 -99.33
N ASP A 13 9.73 36.87 -98.69
CA ASP A 13 9.92 35.73 -97.77
C ASP A 13 11.02 36.07 -96.75
N LEU A 14 10.78 37.07 -95.91
CA LEU A 14 11.72 37.53 -94.87
C LEU A 14 11.33 37.01 -93.47
N LEU A 15 10.56 35.93 -93.36
CA LEU A 15 10.01 35.49 -92.06
C LEU A 15 10.03 33.99 -91.74
N ALA A 16 10.80 33.15 -92.42
CA ALA A 16 10.88 31.74 -92.05
C ALA A 16 12.31 31.20 -92.15
N GLY A 17 13.01 31.13 -91.01
CA GLY A 17 14.39 30.64 -90.99
C GLY A 17 14.90 30.13 -89.64
N ILE A 18 14.04 29.69 -88.71
CA ILE A 18 14.52 28.78 -87.63
C ILE A 18 14.44 27.36 -88.19
N CYS A 19 15.44 26.98 -88.99
CA CYS A 19 15.60 25.60 -89.44
C CYS A 19 16.32 24.80 -88.34
N MET A 20 15.56 24.13 -87.48
CA MET A 20 16.08 23.13 -86.55
C MET A 20 16.46 21.86 -87.32
N LEU A 21 17.72 21.75 -87.75
CA LEU A 21 18.28 20.50 -88.24
C LEU A 21 18.63 19.58 -87.05
N HIS A 22 17.82 18.55 -86.86
CA HIS A 22 18.17 17.39 -86.04
C HIS A 22 19.32 16.63 -86.71
N SER A 23 20.56 16.83 -86.24
CA SER A 23 21.69 15.98 -86.60
C SER A 23 22.56 15.74 -85.36
N ARG A 24 23.06 14.50 -85.22
CA ARG A 24 24.03 14.07 -84.19
C ARG A 24 25.44 14.64 -84.47
N GLY A 25 25.53 15.96 -84.64
CA GLY A 25 26.75 16.73 -84.88
C GLY A 25 26.68 18.06 -84.12
N PRO A 26 27.78 18.83 -84.04
CA PRO A 26 27.83 20.04 -83.23
C PRO A 26 26.75 21.03 -83.67
N VAL A 27 25.94 21.49 -82.72
CA VAL A 27 24.89 22.50 -82.95
C VAL A 27 25.59 23.81 -83.33
N VAL A 28 25.58 24.16 -84.62
CA VAL A 28 26.10 25.44 -85.11
C VAL A 28 24.97 26.46 -85.04
N LEU A 29 25.07 27.39 -84.08
CA LEU A 29 24.14 28.50 -83.96
C LEU A 29 24.56 29.62 -84.92
N ALA A 30 23.90 29.70 -86.09
CA ALA A 30 24.14 30.76 -87.05
C ALA A 30 23.41 32.04 -86.62
N VAL A 31 24.15 33.03 -86.12
CA VAL A 31 23.62 34.37 -85.81
C VAL A 31 23.60 35.18 -87.10
N ALA A 32 22.43 35.37 -87.70
CA ALA A 32 22.26 36.24 -88.86
C ALA A 32 22.26 37.72 -88.41
N LEU A 33 23.35 38.43 -88.71
CA LEU A 33 23.43 39.88 -88.50
C LEU A 33 22.65 40.60 -89.61
N PRO A 34 21.80 41.60 -89.30
CA PRO A 34 21.06 42.34 -90.31
C PRO A 34 22.00 43.12 -91.24
N GLU A 35 21.71 43.09 -92.54
CA GLU A 35 22.52 43.77 -93.56
C GLU A 35 22.53 45.28 -93.28
N GLY A 36 23.73 45.83 -93.05
CA GLY A 36 23.94 47.27 -92.76
C GLY A 36 24.76 47.57 -91.51
N VAL A 37 25.06 46.58 -90.66
CA VAL A 37 25.90 46.75 -89.47
C VAL A 37 27.35 46.36 -89.79
N ALA A 38 28.13 47.28 -90.36
CA ALA A 38 29.57 47.07 -90.60
C ALA A 38 30.41 47.87 -89.59
N GLY A 39 31.43 47.22 -89.01
CA GLY A 39 32.41 47.85 -88.12
C GLY A 39 32.23 47.52 -86.62
N PRO A 40 32.68 48.39 -85.69
CA PRO A 40 32.83 48.08 -84.26
C PRO A 40 31.53 47.67 -83.56
N LEU A 41 30.36 48.07 -84.08
CA LEU A 41 29.06 47.65 -83.54
C LEU A 41 28.77 46.15 -83.73
N ALA A 42 29.24 45.53 -84.82
CA ALA A 42 29.05 44.10 -85.03
C ALA A 42 29.91 43.27 -84.05
N VAL A 43 31.12 43.73 -83.75
CA VAL A 43 32.00 43.12 -82.74
C VAL A 43 31.36 43.20 -81.35
N LEU A 44 30.82 44.38 -81.00
CA LEU A 44 30.14 44.60 -79.72
C LEU A 44 28.91 43.69 -79.56
N LEU A 45 28.14 43.46 -80.63
CA LEU A 45 27.00 42.52 -80.61
C LEU A 45 27.43 41.06 -80.39
N VAL A 46 28.53 40.63 -81.01
CA VAL A 46 29.09 39.27 -80.81
C VAL A 46 29.64 39.11 -79.39
N GLU A 47 30.35 40.13 -78.87
CA GLU A 47 30.85 40.13 -77.48
C GLU A 47 29.71 40.03 -76.47
N LEU A 48 28.63 40.79 -76.68
CA LEU A 48 27.46 40.78 -75.81
C LEU A 48 26.71 39.44 -75.89
N PHE A 49 26.68 38.81 -77.07
CA PHE A 49 26.14 37.46 -77.24
C PHE A 49 26.96 36.40 -76.49
N ILE A 50 28.29 36.44 -76.63
CA ILE A 50 29.21 35.53 -75.91
C ILE A 50 29.07 35.72 -74.40
N ALA A 51 29.00 36.97 -73.93
CA ALA A 51 28.78 37.29 -72.52
C ALA A 51 27.43 36.76 -72.01
N GLY A 52 26.37 36.87 -72.80
CA GLY A 52 25.06 36.31 -72.49
C GLY A 52 25.06 34.78 -72.37
N VAL A 53 25.73 34.09 -73.31
CA VAL A 53 25.90 32.63 -73.25
C VAL A 53 26.76 32.23 -72.05
N ALA A 54 27.85 32.94 -71.77
CA ALA A 54 28.72 32.68 -70.62
C ALA A 54 27.98 32.87 -69.29
N LEU A 55 27.18 33.93 -69.14
CA LEU A 55 26.32 34.16 -67.97
C LEU A 55 25.23 33.08 -67.84
N GLY A 56 24.62 32.66 -68.96
CA GLY A 56 23.65 31.57 -68.98
C GLY A 56 24.26 30.23 -68.54
N LEU A 57 25.43 29.88 -69.08
CA LEU A 57 26.18 28.69 -68.68
C LEU A 57 26.63 28.75 -67.22
N LEU A 58 27.05 29.93 -66.73
CA LEU A 58 27.39 30.15 -65.34
C LEU A 58 26.18 29.95 -64.42
N GLY A 59 25.00 30.45 -64.82
CA GLY A 59 23.74 30.24 -64.09
C GLY A 59 23.33 28.77 -64.03
N ILE A 60 23.45 28.04 -65.15
CA ILE A 60 23.21 26.58 -65.20
C ILE A 60 24.18 25.85 -64.27
N TRP A 61 25.47 26.17 -64.36
CA TRP A 61 26.51 25.54 -63.56
C TRP A 61 26.32 25.78 -62.05
N LEU A 62 25.94 27.00 -61.64
CA LEU A 62 25.62 27.31 -60.24
C LEU A 62 24.42 26.49 -59.75
N LYS A 63 23.37 26.39 -60.56
CA LYS A 63 22.17 25.60 -60.22
C LYS A 63 22.46 24.10 -60.15
N GLU A 64 23.29 23.58 -61.05
CA GLU A 64 23.74 22.19 -61.03
C GLU A 64 24.57 21.88 -59.77
N ARG A 65 25.46 22.81 -59.39
CA ARG A 65 26.26 22.69 -58.17
C ARG A 65 25.40 22.71 -56.90
N ASP A 66 24.37 23.57 -56.84
CA ASP A 66 23.44 23.61 -55.72
C ASP A 66 22.62 22.32 -55.59
N VAL A 67 22.13 21.79 -56.72
CA VAL A 67 21.41 20.52 -56.77
C VAL A 67 22.31 19.37 -56.32
N ALA A 68 23.54 19.30 -56.83
CA ALA A 68 24.51 18.27 -56.46
C ALA A 68 24.85 18.32 -54.96
N ALA A 69 25.02 19.52 -54.39
CA ALA A 69 25.27 19.69 -52.96
C ALA A 69 24.10 19.20 -52.09
N ARG A 70 22.85 19.49 -52.48
CA ARG A 70 21.65 19.00 -51.77
C ARG A 70 21.54 17.48 -51.82
N ILE A 71 21.75 16.87 -52.99
CA ILE A 71 21.72 15.41 -53.16
C ILE A 71 22.83 14.73 -52.33
N ALA A 72 24.04 15.29 -52.34
CA ALA A 72 25.13 14.79 -51.52
C ALA A 72 24.77 14.85 -50.03
N GLY A 73 24.22 15.97 -49.55
CA GLY A 73 23.74 16.12 -48.18
C GLY A 73 22.66 15.10 -47.80
N MET A 74 21.71 14.82 -48.70
CA MET A 74 20.70 13.77 -48.51
C MET A 74 21.31 12.38 -48.37
N SER A 75 22.27 12.04 -49.23
CA SER A 75 22.94 10.74 -49.16
C SER A 75 23.66 10.54 -47.82
N THR A 76 24.26 11.60 -47.27
CA THR A 76 24.92 11.57 -45.97
C THR A 76 23.90 11.46 -44.83
N GLY A 77 22.81 12.25 -44.87
CA GLY A 77 21.75 12.21 -43.85
C GLY A 77 21.05 10.85 -43.76
N ILE A 78 20.69 10.26 -44.91
CA ILE A 78 20.09 8.92 -44.98
C ILE A 78 21.06 7.84 -44.48
N ARG A 79 22.35 7.95 -44.83
CA ARG A 79 23.37 7.01 -44.37
C ARG A 79 23.58 7.08 -42.85
N ALA A 80 23.57 8.28 -42.28
CA ALA A 80 23.66 8.49 -40.83
C ALA A 80 22.45 7.93 -40.08
N ALA A 81 21.24 8.11 -40.63
CA ALA A 81 20.02 7.52 -40.07
C ALA A 81 20.09 5.98 -40.03
N ARG A 82 20.64 5.36 -41.09
CA ARG A 82 20.80 3.90 -41.17
C ARG A 82 21.84 3.33 -40.21
N THR A 83 22.91 4.07 -39.91
CA THR A 83 23.96 3.62 -38.99
C THR A 83 23.61 3.84 -37.51
N GLY A 84 22.44 4.42 -37.20
CA GLY A 84 21.98 4.65 -35.83
C GLY A 84 22.84 5.66 -35.05
N SER A 85 23.71 6.38 -35.74
CA SER A 85 24.68 7.31 -35.18
C SER A 85 24.08 8.70 -35.08
N GLY A 86 23.32 8.95 -34.01
CA GLY A 86 22.81 10.28 -33.65
C GLY A 86 21.49 10.68 -34.31
N VAL A 87 20.91 11.79 -33.81
CA VAL A 87 19.69 12.41 -34.36
C VAL A 87 19.92 12.67 -35.84
N PRO A 88 19.07 12.15 -36.75
CA PRO A 88 19.27 12.35 -38.17
C PRO A 88 19.21 13.85 -38.46
N ALA A 89 20.33 14.41 -38.92
CA ALA A 89 20.42 15.79 -39.34
C ALA A 89 19.32 16.01 -40.40
N ARG A 90 18.39 16.94 -40.11
CA ARG A 90 17.25 17.20 -40.98
C ARG A 90 17.75 17.64 -42.36
N LEU A 91 17.09 17.13 -43.39
CA LEU A 91 17.47 17.43 -44.77
C LEU A 91 17.09 18.89 -45.11
N PRO A 92 17.96 19.64 -45.79
CA PRO A 92 17.67 21.02 -46.15
C PRO A 92 16.55 21.09 -47.21
N ALA A 93 15.36 21.54 -46.80
CA ALA A 93 14.16 21.67 -47.63
C ALA A 93 13.84 23.15 -47.95
N THR A 94 14.85 23.95 -48.33
CA THR A 94 14.75 25.42 -48.43
C THR A 94 14.22 25.96 -49.77
N GLY A 95 13.47 25.17 -50.54
CA GLY A 95 12.92 25.59 -51.84
C GLY A 95 11.55 24.99 -52.16
N THR A 96 10.97 25.37 -53.30
CA THR A 96 9.70 24.82 -53.84
C THR A 96 9.93 23.83 -54.99
N ASP A 97 11.18 23.42 -55.18
CA ASP A 97 11.56 22.45 -56.20
C ASP A 97 11.26 21.00 -55.75
N PRO A 98 11.17 20.04 -56.68
CA PRO A 98 10.88 18.64 -56.35
C PRO A 98 11.87 18.01 -55.35
N ILE A 99 13.12 18.46 -55.31
CA ILE A 99 14.12 17.95 -54.35
C ILE A 99 13.79 18.43 -52.95
N SER A 100 13.37 19.69 -52.80
CA SER A 100 12.92 20.23 -51.51
C SER A 100 11.62 19.57 -51.03
N GLN A 101 10.68 19.23 -51.93
CA GLN A 101 9.49 18.46 -51.57
C GLN A 101 9.86 17.07 -51.03
N PHE A 102 10.72 16.34 -51.74
CA PHE A 102 11.21 15.03 -51.31
C PHE A 102 12.00 15.10 -49.99
N ALA A 103 12.80 16.16 -49.79
CA ALA A 103 13.46 16.43 -48.50
C ALA A 103 12.46 16.57 -47.35
N GLY A 104 11.35 17.28 -47.61
CA GLY A 104 10.25 17.46 -46.66
C GLY A 104 9.55 16.15 -46.32
N GLU A 105 9.26 15.31 -47.32
CA GLU A 105 8.66 13.99 -47.13
C GLU A 105 9.57 13.07 -46.30
N ILE A 106 10.87 13.04 -46.56
CA ILE A 106 11.81 12.25 -45.75
C ILE A 106 11.90 12.79 -44.31
N ASN A 107 11.90 14.11 -44.13
CA ASN A 107 11.92 14.70 -42.78
C ASN A 107 10.67 14.30 -41.97
N GLN A 108 9.50 14.19 -42.60
CA GLN A 108 8.29 13.66 -41.95
C GLN A 108 8.48 12.22 -41.49
N VAL A 109 9.08 11.36 -42.34
CA VAL A 109 9.40 9.98 -41.97
C VAL A 109 10.40 9.92 -40.79
N PHE A 110 11.40 10.81 -40.77
CA PHE A 110 12.31 10.91 -39.63
C PHE A 110 11.60 11.33 -38.34
N ASP A 111 10.67 12.28 -38.41
CA ASP A 111 9.86 12.69 -37.26
C ASP A 111 8.99 11.54 -36.73
N GLU A 112 8.35 10.76 -37.62
CA GLU A 112 7.54 9.60 -37.24
C GLU A 112 8.39 8.49 -36.60
N LEU A 113 9.56 8.20 -37.16
CA LEU A 113 10.48 7.19 -36.62
C LEU A 113 10.99 7.59 -35.23
N GLU A 114 11.35 8.87 -35.06
CA GLU A 114 11.84 9.39 -33.80
C GLU A 114 10.76 9.34 -32.71
N ARG A 115 9.52 9.71 -33.03
CA ARG A 115 8.37 9.57 -32.12
C ARG A 115 8.09 8.12 -31.75
N SER A 116 8.12 7.20 -32.71
CA SER A 116 7.90 5.76 -32.46
C SER A 116 8.98 5.18 -31.55
N ARG A 117 10.26 5.51 -31.83
CA ARG A 117 11.40 5.09 -31.02
C ARG A 117 11.32 5.67 -29.61
N GLN A 118 11.00 6.96 -29.47
CA GLN A 118 10.86 7.60 -28.17
C GLN A 118 9.71 6.97 -27.38
N GLY A 119 8.54 6.75 -28.00
CA GLY A 119 7.43 6.07 -27.36
C GLY A 119 7.78 4.65 -26.90
N LEU A 120 8.56 3.92 -27.69
CA LEU A 120 9.06 2.59 -27.31
C LEU A 120 10.04 2.67 -26.11
N MET A 121 10.96 3.62 -26.12
CA MET A 121 11.92 3.82 -25.02
C MET A 121 11.19 4.22 -23.73
N GLU A 122 10.25 5.17 -23.78
CA GLU A 122 9.46 5.59 -22.63
C GLU A 122 8.60 4.45 -22.06
N SER A 123 7.99 3.63 -22.92
CA SER A 123 7.24 2.45 -22.48
C SER A 123 8.14 1.40 -21.85
N ARG A 124 9.32 1.15 -22.43
CA ARG A 124 10.31 0.20 -21.90
C ARG A 124 10.83 0.66 -20.55
N ASP A 125 11.22 1.93 -20.42
CA ASP A 125 11.79 2.47 -19.20
C ASP A 125 10.73 2.48 -18.08
N ARG A 126 9.48 2.81 -18.41
CA ARG A 126 8.35 2.70 -17.47
C ARG A 126 8.14 1.26 -16.99
N TYR A 127 8.12 0.29 -17.90
CA TYR A 127 8.01 -1.12 -17.54
C TYR A 127 9.17 -1.56 -16.64
N HIS A 128 10.40 -1.23 -17.02
CA HIS A 128 11.58 -1.61 -16.26
C HIS A 128 11.56 -1.01 -14.84
N HIS A 129 11.19 0.27 -14.70
CA HIS A 129 11.05 0.88 -13.38
C HIS A 129 9.97 0.20 -12.53
N LEU A 130 8.76 -0.02 -13.06
CA LEU A 130 7.67 -0.65 -12.32
C LEU A 130 8.00 -2.09 -11.90
N PHE A 131 8.70 -2.83 -12.76
CA PHE A 131 9.12 -4.20 -12.49
C PHE A 131 10.22 -4.24 -11.41
N GLU A 132 11.25 -3.40 -11.55
CA GLU A 132 12.43 -3.41 -10.66
C GLU A 132 12.17 -2.77 -9.29
N SER A 133 11.34 -1.73 -9.22
CA SER A 133 11.08 -0.99 -7.98
C SER A 133 9.92 -1.55 -7.15
N GLY A 134 9.34 -2.68 -7.56
CA GLY A 134 8.25 -3.31 -6.83
C GLY A 134 8.65 -3.73 -5.40
N ASN A 135 7.75 -3.51 -4.44
CA ASN A 135 7.92 -4.01 -3.06
C ASN A 135 7.53 -5.48 -2.91
N ASP A 136 6.92 -6.05 -3.94
CA ASP A 136 6.57 -7.46 -4.00
C ASP A 136 7.62 -8.22 -4.82
N PHE A 137 7.84 -9.48 -4.47
CA PHE A 137 8.69 -10.41 -5.18
C PHE A 137 8.05 -10.75 -6.52
N LEU A 138 8.74 -10.50 -7.64
CA LEU A 138 8.22 -10.78 -8.97
C LEU A 138 9.08 -11.82 -9.68
N LEU A 139 8.45 -12.89 -10.14
CA LEU A 139 9.05 -13.88 -11.05
C LEU A 139 8.19 -14.05 -12.29
N VAL A 140 8.86 -14.09 -13.44
CA VAL A 140 8.25 -14.49 -14.71
C VAL A 140 8.75 -15.88 -15.02
N CYS A 141 7.84 -16.84 -15.20
CA CYS A 141 8.18 -18.23 -15.46
C CYS A 141 7.51 -18.74 -16.73
N ALA A 142 8.24 -19.49 -17.54
CA ALA A 142 7.67 -20.25 -18.65
C ALA A 142 6.85 -21.42 -18.08
N VAL A 143 5.68 -21.67 -18.68
CA VAL A 143 4.79 -22.76 -18.26
C VAL A 143 4.69 -23.86 -19.31
N GLY A 144 4.65 -25.10 -18.84
CA GLY A 144 4.40 -26.27 -19.68
C GLY A 144 2.92 -26.46 -19.99
N ARG A 145 2.59 -27.56 -20.68
CA ARG A 145 1.20 -27.91 -21.08
C ARG A 145 0.24 -28.06 -19.89
N GLU A 146 0.76 -28.38 -18.70
CA GLU A 146 -0.01 -28.55 -17.47
C GLU A 146 -0.12 -27.26 -16.64
N GLY A 147 0.37 -26.13 -17.14
CA GLY A 147 0.39 -24.86 -16.41
C GLY A 147 1.43 -24.79 -15.29
N THR A 148 2.27 -25.83 -15.17
CA THR A 148 3.35 -25.88 -14.18
C THR A 148 4.55 -25.04 -14.67
N PRO A 149 5.08 -24.13 -13.84
CA PRO A 149 6.25 -23.34 -14.19
C PRO A 149 7.51 -24.22 -14.16
N TYR A 150 8.25 -24.25 -15.27
CA TYR A 150 9.44 -25.11 -15.40
C TYR A 150 10.76 -24.33 -15.53
N ARG A 151 10.71 -23.06 -15.93
CA ARG A 151 11.90 -22.22 -16.10
C ARG A 151 11.61 -20.77 -15.76
N ILE A 152 12.53 -20.12 -15.06
CA ILE A 152 12.48 -18.67 -14.78
C ILE A 152 12.98 -17.91 -16.02
N LEU A 153 12.17 -16.98 -16.50
CA LEU A 153 12.46 -16.09 -17.63
C LEU A 153 12.94 -14.72 -17.17
N ASP A 154 12.41 -14.23 -16.04
CA ASP A 154 12.79 -12.95 -15.46
C ASP A 154 12.48 -12.89 -13.96
N ALA A 155 13.14 -11.98 -13.26
CA ALA A 155 12.98 -11.70 -11.84
C ALA A 155 13.34 -10.26 -11.54
N ASN A 156 12.59 -9.59 -10.65
CA ASN A 156 12.95 -8.24 -10.22
C ASN A 156 14.14 -8.23 -9.25
N ALA A 157 14.72 -7.05 -9.03
CA ALA A 157 15.85 -6.89 -8.13
C ALA A 157 15.51 -7.31 -6.69
N LEU A 158 14.27 -7.14 -6.22
CA LEU A 158 13.85 -7.63 -4.91
C LEU A 158 13.92 -9.16 -4.84
N ALA A 159 13.45 -9.87 -5.86
CA ALA A 159 13.51 -11.32 -5.94
C ALA A 159 14.95 -11.85 -5.88
N CYS A 160 15.86 -11.21 -6.61
CA CYS A 160 17.28 -11.55 -6.58
C CYS A 160 17.88 -11.35 -5.16
N ARG A 161 17.63 -10.19 -4.55
CA ARG A 161 18.14 -9.86 -3.20
C ARG A 161 17.58 -10.79 -2.12
N SER A 162 16.28 -11.02 -2.09
CA SER A 162 15.62 -11.82 -1.05
C SER A 162 15.97 -13.30 -1.14
N LEU A 163 16.21 -13.83 -2.34
CA LEU A 163 16.62 -15.23 -2.51
C LEU A 163 18.14 -15.42 -2.44
N GLY A 164 18.94 -14.36 -2.55
CA GLY A 164 20.39 -14.44 -2.54
C GLY A 164 21.00 -15.04 -3.82
N TYR A 165 20.34 -14.84 -4.97
CA TYR A 165 20.84 -15.22 -6.28
C TYR A 165 21.07 -13.99 -7.15
N THR A 166 22.08 -14.05 -8.01
CA THR A 166 22.14 -13.11 -9.14
C THR A 166 21.04 -13.43 -10.15
N ARG A 167 20.66 -12.45 -10.98
CA ARG A 167 19.64 -12.66 -12.01
C ARG A 167 20.04 -13.82 -12.95
N GLU A 168 21.29 -13.89 -13.36
CA GLU A 168 21.81 -14.92 -14.26
C GLU A 168 21.72 -16.32 -13.67
N GLU A 169 22.09 -16.49 -12.39
CA GLU A 169 21.94 -17.77 -11.69
C GLU A 169 20.47 -18.16 -11.57
N LEU A 170 19.59 -17.20 -11.22
CA LEU A 170 18.18 -17.47 -11.01
C LEU A 170 17.47 -17.97 -12.27
N LEU A 171 17.87 -17.50 -13.46
CA LEU A 171 17.36 -17.96 -14.76
C LEU A 171 17.70 -19.42 -15.08
N THR A 172 18.71 -19.99 -14.41
CA THR A 172 19.09 -21.41 -14.57
C THR A 172 18.47 -22.33 -13.52
N VAL A 173 17.88 -21.75 -12.47
CA VAL A 173 17.28 -22.51 -11.37
C VAL A 173 15.82 -22.85 -11.70
N ALA A 174 15.39 -24.05 -11.30
CA ALA A 174 14.00 -24.45 -11.44
C ALA A 174 13.10 -23.62 -10.50
N PRO A 175 11.93 -23.14 -10.96
CA PRO A 175 11.02 -22.33 -10.13
C PRO A 175 10.68 -22.97 -8.77
N GLN A 176 10.49 -24.30 -8.73
CA GLN A 176 10.15 -25.04 -7.52
C GLN A 176 11.25 -25.03 -6.45
N ALA A 177 12.50 -24.77 -6.84
CA ALA A 177 13.63 -24.68 -5.91
C ALA A 177 13.66 -23.34 -5.16
N VAL A 178 12.99 -22.31 -5.69
CA VAL A 178 13.00 -20.95 -5.12
C VAL A 178 11.64 -20.53 -4.56
N ILE A 179 10.55 -21.11 -5.05
CA ILE A 179 9.21 -20.85 -4.54
C ILE A 179 8.36 -22.12 -4.54
N LEU A 180 7.81 -22.44 -3.38
CA LEU A 180 6.86 -23.54 -3.20
C LEU A 180 5.48 -22.97 -2.88
N ILE A 181 4.56 -23.07 -3.83
CA ILE A 181 3.18 -22.60 -3.66
C ILE A 181 2.33 -23.74 -3.11
N ARG A 182 1.76 -23.53 -1.92
CA ARG A 182 0.96 -24.52 -1.18
C ARG A 182 -0.52 -24.36 -1.56
N SER A 183 -0.89 -24.80 -2.76
CA SER A 183 -2.30 -24.94 -3.18
C SER A 183 -2.44 -25.70 -4.49
N ASP A 184 -3.52 -26.46 -4.62
CA ASP A 184 -3.93 -27.09 -5.87
C ASP A 184 -4.29 -26.03 -6.93
N PHE A 185 -3.63 -26.11 -8.09
CA PHE A 185 -3.83 -25.27 -9.28
C PHE A 185 -5.26 -25.34 -9.90
N ALA A 186 -6.20 -26.03 -9.25
CA ALA A 186 -7.41 -26.53 -9.89
C ALA A 186 -8.63 -25.60 -9.86
N ARG A 187 -8.67 -24.54 -9.03
CA ARG A 187 -9.84 -23.65 -8.96
C ARG A 187 -9.46 -22.20 -8.63
N ASP A 188 -9.74 -21.33 -9.60
CA ASP A 188 -9.97 -19.88 -9.49
C ASP A 188 -8.74 -18.96 -9.70
N ASP A 189 -8.85 -18.08 -10.70
CA ASP A 189 -7.76 -17.32 -11.35
C ASP A 189 -7.30 -16.07 -10.55
N ARG A 190 -7.71 -15.96 -9.27
CA ARG A 190 -7.55 -14.75 -8.44
C ARG A 190 -7.33 -15.00 -6.94
N ARG A 191 -6.87 -16.19 -6.52
CA ARG A 191 -6.62 -16.42 -5.08
C ARG A 191 -5.19 -16.10 -4.68
N LEU A 192 -5.09 -15.51 -3.50
CA LEU A 192 -3.89 -15.39 -2.70
C LEU A 192 -3.53 -16.79 -2.19
N HIS A 193 -2.37 -17.31 -2.58
CA HIS A 193 -1.91 -18.64 -2.21
C HIS A 193 -0.84 -18.54 -1.13
N SER A 194 -0.87 -19.40 -0.11
CA SER A 194 0.27 -19.49 0.80
C SER A 194 1.45 -20.08 0.03
N ALA A 195 2.59 -19.44 0.10
CA ALA A 195 3.83 -19.89 -0.51
C ALA A 195 4.96 -19.83 0.51
N ASP A 196 6.02 -20.59 0.25
CA ASP A 196 7.30 -20.40 0.91
C ASP A 196 8.32 -19.99 -0.15
N LEU A 197 8.97 -18.86 0.07
CA LEU A 197 10.17 -18.52 -0.67
C LEU A 197 11.34 -19.29 -0.05
N ILE A 198 12.21 -19.81 -0.91
CA ILE A 198 13.31 -20.67 -0.53
C ILE A 198 14.61 -19.97 -0.98
N PRO A 199 15.22 -19.15 -0.10
CA PRO A 199 16.50 -18.53 -0.39
C PRO A 199 17.61 -19.57 -0.59
N ARG A 200 18.68 -19.19 -1.29
CA ARG A 200 19.89 -20.02 -1.47
C ARG A 200 20.48 -20.46 -0.14
N GLN A 201 20.48 -19.54 0.83
CA GLN A 201 20.95 -19.73 2.19
C GLN A 201 20.01 -18.99 3.15
N GLY A 202 19.66 -19.60 4.27
CA GLY A 202 18.80 -19.01 5.29
C GLY A 202 17.52 -19.80 5.54
N GLU A 203 16.63 -19.21 6.34
CA GLU A 203 15.31 -19.78 6.64
C GLU A 203 14.34 -19.53 5.49
N ARG A 204 13.35 -20.42 5.37
CA ARG A 204 12.25 -20.24 4.41
C ARG A 204 11.42 -19.03 4.83
N ILE A 205 11.12 -18.16 3.86
CA ILE A 205 10.37 -16.95 4.10
C ILE A 205 8.90 -17.25 3.77
N PRO A 206 7.98 -17.22 4.76
CA PRO A 206 6.57 -17.39 4.48
C PRO A 206 6.07 -16.22 3.62
N ALA A 207 5.43 -16.54 2.52
CA ALA A 207 4.92 -15.57 1.57
C ALA A 207 3.46 -15.86 1.18
N GLU A 208 2.82 -14.84 0.63
CA GLU A 208 1.54 -14.96 -0.03
C GLU A 208 1.71 -14.62 -1.51
N ALA A 209 1.38 -15.57 -2.39
CA ALA A 209 1.64 -15.48 -3.83
C ALA A 209 0.34 -15.39 -4.62
N THR A 210 0.31 -14.51 -5.62
CA THR A 210 -0.73 -14.44 -6.65
C THR A 210 -0.09 -14.78 -8.00
N ILE A 211 -0.80 -15.53 -8.84
CA ILE A 211 -0.29 -16.00 -10.13
C ILE A 211 -1.16 -15.40 -11.23
N HIS A 212 -0.53 -14.74 -12.20
CA HIS A 212 -1.19 -14.21 -13.38
C HIS A 212 -0.66 -14.91 -14.64
N ARG A 213 -1.56 -15.45 -15.46
CA ARG A 213 -1.21 -16.01 -16.77
C ARG A 213 -0.96 -14.87 -17.75
N ILE A 214 0.19 -14.89 -18.43
CA ILE A 214 0.60 -13.90 -19.43
C ILE A 214 1.12 -14.59 -20.70
N SER A 215 1.24 -13.84 -21.79
CA SER A 215 1.88 -14.30 -23.02
C SER A 215 3.10 -13.45 -23.29
N LEU A 216 4.27 -14.07 -23.42
CA LEU A 216 5.53 -13.43 -23.75
C LEU A 216 5.97 -13.93 -25.12
N GLU A 217 5.99 -13.03 -26.11
CA GLU A 217 6.38 -13.35 -27.50
C GLU A 217 5.59 -14.54 -28.10
N GLY A 218 4.32 -14.69 -27.71
CA GLY A 218 3.47 -15.80 -28.16
C GLY A 218 3.66 -17.12 -27.37
N THR A 219 4.58 -17.15 -26.41
CA THR A 219 4.79 -18.30 -25.52
C THR A 219 4.01 -18.12 -24.21
N PRO A 220 3.28 -19.15 -23.72
CA PRO A 220 2.58 -19.07 -22.45
C PRO A 220 3.56 -18.96 -21.28
N ALA A 221 3.33 -17.98 -20.41
CA ALA A 221 4.12 -17.72 -19.21
C ALA A 221 3.20 -17.35 -18.03
N VAL A 222 3.77 -17.33 -16.83
CA VAL A 222 3.10 -16.86 -15.62
C VAL A 222 3.95 -15.81 -14.92
N LEU A 223 3.30 -14.75 -14.46
CA LEU A 223 3.84 -13.78 -13.52
C LEU A 223 3.41 -14.18 -12.11
N ILE A 224 4.38 -14.50 -11.27
CA ILE A 224 4.18 -14.80 -9.86
C ILE A 224 4.55 -13.55 -9.06
N ILE A 225 3.59 -13.06 -8.30
CA ILE A 225 3.75 -11.93 -7.39
C ILE A 225 3.66 -12.48 -5.98
N ALA A 226 4.76 -12.47 -5.22
CA ALA A 226 4.79 -12.95 -3.84
C ALA A 226 5.08 -11.81 -2.87
N ARG A 227 4.36 -11.78 -1.75
CA ARG A 227 4.57 -10.82 -0.66
C ARG A 227 5.09 -11.56 0.56
N ASP A 228 6.18 -11.09 1.12
CA ASP A 228 6.68 -11.57 2.41
C ASP A 228 5.67 -11.24 3.51
N VAL A 229 5.27 -12.26 4.28
CA VAL A 229 4.34 -12.11 5.42
C VAL A 229 4.97 -12.54 6.74
N THR A 230 6.30 -12.54 6.82
CA THR A 230 7.06 -12.94 8.02
C THR A 230 6.68 -12.10 9.24
N GLU A 231 6.76 -10.77 9.13
CA GLU A 231 6.41 -9.87 10.23
C GLU A 231 4.95 -9.99 10.62
N ARG A 232 4.06 -10.08 9.62
CA ARG A 232 2.62 -10.24 9.84
C ARG A 232 2.31 -11.51 10.62
N ARG A 233 2.85 -12.66 10.20
CA ARG A 233 2.66 -13.94 10.88
C ARG A 233 3.29 -13.98 12.27
N ARG A 234 4.43 -13.30 12.49
CA ARG A 234 5.04 -13.18 13.82
C ARG A 234 4.14 -12.38 14.77
N ALA A 235 3.66 -11.22 14.33
CA ALA A 235 2.73 -10.39 15.10
C ALA A 235 1.40 -11.11 15.40
N GLU A 236 0.83 -11.81 14.41
CA GLU A 236 -0.37 -12.64 14.59
C GLU A 236 -0.15 -13.75 15.63
N LYS A 237 1.00 -14.42 15.59
CA LYS A 237 1.35 -15.47 16.56
C LYS A 237 1.56 -14.92 17.97
N GLU A 238 2.25 -13.80 18.11
CA GLU A 238 2.43 -13.12 19.40
C GLU A 238 1.09 -12.70 19.98
N LEU A 239 0.22 -12.07 19.18
CA LEU A 239 -1.13 -11.70 19.59
C LEU A 239 -1.95 -12.91 20.05
N MET A 240 -1.85 -14.03 19.33
CA MET A 240 -2.53 -15.27 19.71
C MET A 240 -2.01 -15.82 21.05
N ASN A 241 -0.70 -15.81 21.27
CA ASN A 241 -0.10 -16.23 22.53
C ASN A 241 -0.53 -15.33 23.70
N TYR A 242 -0.53 -14.01 23.51
CA TYR A 242 -1.01 -13.06 24.51
C TYR A 242 -2.48 -13.29 24.84
N ARG A 243 -3.33 -13.52 23.83
CA ARG A 243 -4.75 -13.80 24.04
C ARG A 243 -4.95 -15.07 24.86
N TYR A 244 -4.26 -16.15 24.51
CA TYR A 244 -4.33 -17.41 25.25
C TYR A 244 -3.91 -17.23 26.71
N HIS A 245 -2.79 -16.55 26.96
CA HIS A 245 -2.31 -16.31 28.31
C HIS A 245 -3.27 -15.41 29.13
N LEU A 246 -3.87 -14.39 28.50
CA LEU A 246 -4.87 -13.54 29.15
C LEU A 246 -6.15 -14.31 29.49
N GLU A 247 -6.64 -15.17 28.59
CA GLU A 247 -7.81 -16.02 28.84
C GLU A 247 -7.58 -16.98 30.01
N GLU A 248 -6.39 -17.59 30.09
CA GLU A 248 -5.97 -18.44 31.20
C GLU A 248 -5.95 -17.65 32.52
N LEU A 249 -5.30 -16.49 32.54
CA LEU A 249 -5.20 -15.65 33.73
C LEU A 249 -6.56 -15.14 34.20
N VAL A 250 -7.44 -14.73 33.28
CA VAL A 250 -8.82 -14.32 33.58
C VAL A 250 -9.58 -15.48 34.21
N THR A 251 -9.46 -16.69 33.66
CA THR A 251 -10.11 -17.87 34.21
C THR A 251 -9.63 -18.17 35.62
N GLN A 252 -8.31 -18.14 35.84
CA GLN A 252 -7.72 -18.34 37.16
C GLN A 252 -8.20 -17.29 38.17
N ARG A 253 -8.08 -16.00 37.84
CA ARG A 253 -8.47 -14.89 38.73
C ARG A 253 -9.97 -14.86 39.00
N THR A 254 -10.79 -15.18 38.01
CA THR A 254 -12.24 -15.29 38.21
C THR A 254 -12.59 -16.45 39.13
N GLY A 255 -11.85 -17.56 39.04
CA GLY A 255 -11.95 -18.69 39.98
C GLY A 255 -11.58 -18.30 41.41
N GLU A 256 -10.42 -17.65 41.60
CA GLU A 256 -9.96 -17.15 42.91
C GLU A 256 -10.97 -16.17 43.52
N LEU A 257 -11.44 -15.19 42.73
CA LEU A 257 -12.44 -14.21 43.17
C LEU A 257 -13.76 -14.87 43.54
N ARG A 258 -14.21 -15.88 42.79
CA ARG A 258 -15.43 -16.63 43.10
C ARG A 258 -15.32 -17.33 44.46
N ILE A 259 -14.21 -18.04 44.70
CA ILE A 259 -13.96 -18.72 45.98
C ILE A 259 -13.91 -17.69 47.13
N ALA A 260 -13.20 -16.58 46.95
CA ALA A 260 -13.13 -15.51 47.94
C ALA A 260 -14.51 -14.89 48.22
N ASN A 261 -15.32 -14.67 47.18
CA ASN A 261 -16.67 -14.12 47.32
C ASN A 261 -17.62 -15.10 48.04
N GLU A 262 -17.54 -16.40 47.74
CA GLU A 262 -18.29 -17.44 48.44
C GLU A 262 -17.90 -17.52 49.93
N ASN A 263 -16.60 -17.46 50.24
CA ASN A 263 -16.10 -17.44 51.62
C ASN A 263 -16.56 -16.18 52.38
N LEU A 264 -16.44 -15.00 51.77
CA LEU A 264 -16.93 -13.75 52.36
C LEU A 264 -18.43 -13.79 52.62
N LYS A 265 -19.23 -14.29 51.67
CA LYS A 265 -20.68 -14.47 51.86
C LYS A 265 -20.99 -15.41 53.01
N TRP A 266 -20.22 -16.49 53.16
CA TRP A 266 -20.38 -17.40 54.29
C TRP A 266 -20.04 -16.72 55.63
N GLN A 267 -18.94 -15.98 55.70
CA GLN A 267 -18.54 -15.25 56.92
C GLN A 267 -19.57 -14.18 57.33
N ILE A 268 -20.17 -13.48 56.37
CA ILE A 268 -21.22 -12.49 56.63
C ILE A 268 -22.45 -13.18 57.23
N ARG A 269 -22.94 -14.26 56.62
CA ARG A 269 -24.09 -15.01 57.14
C ARG A 269 -23.82 -15.56 58.54
N GLU A 270 -22.61 -16.06 58.79
CA GLU A 270 -22.24 -16.59 60.10
C GLU A 270 -22.21 -15.47 61.16
N ARG A 271 -21.65 -14.31 60.82
CA ARG A 271 -21.70 -13.13 61.71
C ARG A 271 -23.14 -12.70 62.00
N GLU A 272 -23.99 -12.59 60.97
CA GLU A 272 -25.39 -12.22 61.14
C GLU A 272 -26.14 -13.22 62.03
N ARG A 273 -25.86 -14.52 61.88
CA ARG A 273 -26.44 -15.58 62.72
C ARG A 273 -26.02 -15.42 64.18
N ILE A 274 -24.72 -15.23 64.44
CA ILE A 274 -24.20 -15.02 65.79
C ILE A 274 -24.78 -13.75 66.41
N GLU A 275 -24.88 -12.66 65.64
CA GLU A 275 -25.48 -11.41 66.10
C GLU A 275 -26.96 -11.57 66.44
N GLN A 276 -27.72 -12.33 65.65
CA GLN A 276 -29.13 -12.65 65.94
C GLN A 276 -29.27 -13.49 67.22
N GLU A 277 -28.48 -14.54 67.39
CA GLU A 277 -28.50 -15.38 68.60
C GLU A 277 -28.13 -14.55 69.84
N ARG A 278 -27.11 -13.69 69.72
CA ARG A 278 -26.70 -12.75 70.77
C ARG A 278 -27.83 -11.78 71.12
N MET A 279 -28.51 -11.23 70.12
CA MET A 279 -29.62 -10.30 70.33
C MET A 279 -30.81 -10.98 71.04
N GLU A 280 -31.12 -12.23 70.69
CA GLU A 280 -32.20 -12.98 71.34
C GLU A 280 -31.85 -13.31 72.80
N ALA A 281 -30.61 -13.74 73.06
CA ALA A 281 -30.13 -13.95 74.43
C ALA A 281 -30.23 -12.66 75.26
N TYR A 282 -29.88 -11.50 74.69
CA TYR A 282 -30.05 -10.22 75.38
C TYR A 282 -31.51 -9.89 75.68
N ARG A 283 -32.43 -10.09 74.74
CA ARG A 283 -33.87 -9.90 75.01
C ARG A 283 -34.39 -10.83 76.10
N GLN A 284 -33.90 -12.08 76.16
CA GLN A 284 -34.29 -13.01 77.21
C GLN A 284 -33.79 -12.54 78.59
N ILE A 285 -32.54 -12.07 78.66
CA ILE A 285 -31.99 -11.48 79.89
C ILE A 285 -32.83 -10.28 80.32
N GLU A 286 -33.17 -9.39 79.39
CA GLU A 286 -34.02 -8.22 79.67
C GLU A 286 -35.39 -8.61 80.25
N ARG A 287 -36.09 -9.58 79.64
CA ARG A 287 -37.35 -10.09 80.18
C ARG A 287 -37.20 -10.71 81.57
N ASN A 288 -36.13 -11.45 81.82
CA ASN A 288 -35.87 -12.04 83.14
C ASN A 288 -35.65 -10.94 84.18
N ILE A 289 -34.89 -9.89 83.83
CA ILE A 289 -34.62 -8.73 84.68
C ILE A 289 -35.92 -8.00 85.04
N GLU A 290 -36.82 -7.78 84.08
CA GLU A 290 -38.15 -7.20 84.34
C GLU A 290 -38.99 -8.06 85.29
N GLN A 291 -39.00 -9.38 85.08
CA GLN A 291 -39.71 -10.32 85.96
C GLN A 291 -39.18 -10.29 87.40
N PHE A 292 -37.86 -10.17 87.58
CA PHE A 292 -37.26 -10.07 88.91
C PHE A 292 -37.69 -8.80 89.64
N ALA A 293 -37.73 -7.65 88.97
CA ALA A 293 -38.21 -6.40 89.58
C ALA A 293 -39.66 -6.54 90.09
N VAL A 294 -40.54 -7.12 89.25
CA VAL A 294 -41.94 -7.40 89.63
C VAL A 294 -42.02 -8.36 90.83
N LEU A 295 -41.21 -9.42 90.82
CA LEU A 295 -41.16 -10.39 91.92
C LEU A 295 -40.68 -9.74 93.23
N THR A 296 -39.65 -8.90 93.18
CA THR A 296 -39.14 -8.17 94.34
C THR A 296 -40.22 -7.29 94.96
N ASP A 297 -40.97 -6.55 94.14
CA ASP A 297 -42.11 -5.75 94.62
C ASP A 297 -43.22 -6.63 95.21
N HIS A 298 -43.52 -7.77 94.60
CA HIS A 298 -44.50 -8.74 95.12
C HIS A 298 -44.07 -9.39 96.43
N ILE A 299 -42.77 -9.49 96.74
CA ILE A 299 -42.26 -9.96 98.03
C ILE A 299 -42.31 -8.83 99.07
N ARG A 300 -42.01 -7.59 98.66
CA ARG A 300 -41.99 -6.40 99.54
C ARG A 300 -43.37 -6.13 100.15
N ASN A 301 -44.45 -6.28 99.38
CA ASN A 301 -45.83 -6.05 99.83
C ASN A 301 -46.26 -6.92 101.03
N PRO A 302 -46.20 -8.26 100.98
CA PRO A 302 -46.55 -9.11 102.12
C PRO A 302 -45.57 -8.92 103.28
N LEU A 303 -44.29 -8.66 103.04
CA LEU A 303 -43.34 -8.34 104.12
C LEU A 303 -43.74 -7.07 104.87
N GLN A 304 -44.24 -6.03 104.20
CA GLN A 304 -44.74 -4.82 104.85
C GLN A 304 -45.97 -5.12 105.72
N VAL A 305 -46.88 -5.98 105.23
CA VAL A 305 -48.06 -6.40 106.01
C VAL A 305 -47.63 -7.20 107.24
N ILE A 306 -46.75 -8.19 107.10
CA ILE A 306 -46.24 -9.00 108.21
C ILE A 306 -45.50 -8.11 109.21
N GLN A 307 -44.71 -7.15 108.74
CA GLN A 307 -44.01 -6.20 109.61
C GLN A 307 -45.00 -5.36 110.41
N GLY A 308 -46.00 -4.76 109.77
CA GLY A 308 -47.02 -3.96 110.45
C GLY A 308 -47.82 -4.79 111.47
N MET A 309 -48.12 -6.05 111.16
CA MET A 309 -48.74 -6.98 112.12
C MET A 309 -47.82 -7.29 113.31
N ALA A 310 -46.52 -7.54 113.06
CA ALA A 310 -45.54 -7.82 114.10
C ALA A 310 -45.27 -6.59 115.00
N ASP A 311 -45.38 -5.37 114.45
CA ASP A 311 -45.23 -4.12 115.21
C ASP A 311 -46.36 -3.90 116.22
N LEU A 312 -47.53 -4.52 116.04
CA LEU A 312 -48.68 -4.43 116.94
C LEU A 312 -48.67 -5.47 118.08
N ILE A 313 -47.71 -6.40 118.07
CA ILE A 313 -47.63 -7.50 119.05
C ILE A 313 -46.39 -7.30 119.92
N GLU A 314 -46.57 -7.12 121.23
CA GLU A 314 -45.48 -7.04 122.22
C GLU A 314 -45.12 -8.44 122.76
N ASP A 315 -44.58 -9.31 121.89
CA ASP A 315 -44.10 -10.66 122.24
C ASP A 315 -42.66 -10.86 121.73
N GLU A 316 -41.87 -11.65 122.44
CA GLU A 316 -40.52 -12.07 122.05
C GLU A 316 -40.50 -12.75 120.67
N ARG A 317 -41.60 -13.43 120.30
CA ARG A 317 -41.78 -14.02 118.97
C ARG A 317 -41.91 -12.96 117.87
N ALA A 318 -42.55 -11.83 118.15
CA ALA A 318 -42.73 -10.75 117.19
C ALA A 318 -41.39 -10.06 116.87
N GLU A 319 -40.50 -9.90 117.87
CA GLU A 319 -39.16 -9.36 117.65
C GLU A 319 -38.30 -10.26 116.74
N LYS A 320 -38.37 -11.60 116.90
CA LYS A 320 -37.70 -12.53 115.97
C LYS A 320 -38.24 -12.43 114.54
N ILE A 321 -39.54 -12.19 114.37
CA ILE A 321 -40.15 -12.00 113.03
C ILE A 321 -39.64 -10.70 112.40
N LYS A 322 -39.55 -9.61 113.17
CA LYS A 322 -39.00 -8.33 112.68
C LYS A 322 -37.54 -8.47 112.25
N GLU A 323 -36.72 -9.20 113.01
CA GLU A 323 -35.33 -9.47 112.65
C GLU A 323 -35.22 -10.22 111.32
N GLN A 324 -36.04 -11.27 111.12
CA GLN A 324 -36.08 -12.02 109.86
C GLN A 324 -36.56 -11.16 108.68
N ILE A 325 -37.56 -10.29 108.87
CA ILE A 325 -37.99 -9.34 107.84
C ILE A 325 -36.86 -8.37 107.49
N GLY A 326 -36.09 -7.91 108.48
CA GLY A 326 -34.91 -7.07 108.26
C GLY A 326 -33.84 -7.76 107.40
N GLN A 327 -33.56 -9.04 107.68
CA GLN A 327 -32.63 -9.85 106.87
C GLN A 327 -33.13 -10.01 105.43
N ILE A 328 -34.42 -10.32 105.23
CA ILE A 328 -35.00 -10.44 103.88
C ILE A 328 -34.95 -9.10 103.14
N LYS A 329 -35.25 -7.99 103.82
CA LYS A 329 -35.16 -6.64 103.22
C LYS A 329 -33.74 -6.28 102.79
N GLU A 330 -32.73 -6.66 103.56
CA GLU A 330 -31.33 -6.41 103.19
C GLU A 330 -30.92 -7.24 101.96
N ILE A 331 -31.37 -8.50 101.86
CA ILE A 331 -31.17 -9.32 100.65
C ILE A 331 -31.86 -8.67 99.44
N LEU A 332 -33.10 -8.19 99.59
CA LEU A 332 -33.80 -7.50 98.50
C LEU A 332 -33.08 -6.21 98.09
N ARG A 333 -32.51 -5.47 99.05
CA ARG A 333 -31.73 -4.26 98.78
C ARG A 333 -30.46 -4.57 97.98
N GLN A 334 -29.75 -5.64 98.32
CA GLN A 334 -28.58 -6.10 97.56
C GLN A 334 -28.94 -6.55 96.14
N LEU A 335 -30.11 -7.17 95.97
CA LEU A 335 -30.63 -7.57 94.67
C LEU A 335 -30.97 -6.34 93.80
N ASP A 336 -31.61 -5.33 94.37
CA ASP A 336 -31.91 -4.04 93.71
C ASP A 336 -30.61 -3.29 93.34
N ASP A 337 -29.59 -3.28 94.21
CA ASP A 337 -28.30 -2.63 93.93
C ASP A 337 -27.56 -3.33 92.75
N GLY A 338 -27.54 -4.66 92.72
CA GLY A 338 -26.96 -5.43 91.61
C GLY A 338 -27.73 -5.27 90.29
N TRP A 339 -29.02 -4.92 90.37
CA TRP A 339 -29.86 -4.61 89.22
C TRP A 339 -29.48 -3.28 88.58
N VAL A 340 -29.20 -2.23 89.37
CA VAL A 340 -28.77 -0.91 88.85
C VAL A 340 -27.43 -0.99 88.11
N GLU A 341 -26.50 -1.85 88.55
CA GLU A 341 -25.26 -2.10 87.79
C GLU A 341 -25.55 -2.78 86.46
N SER A 342 -26.46 -3.76 86.44
CA SER A 342 -26.87 -4.46 85.21
C SER A 342 -27.59 -3.52 84.23
N GLU A 343 -28.37 -2.56 84.73
CA GLU A 343 -29.05 -1.55 83.90
C GLU A 343 -28.08 -0.55 83.27
N LYS A 344 -27.03 -0.12 83.99
CA LYS A 344 -25.95 0.72 83.42
C LYS A 344 -25.19 0.01 82.30
N VAL A 345 -24.95 -1.29 82.46
CA VAL A 345 -24.34 -2.12 81.40
C VAL A 345 -25.29 -2.21 80.19
N ARG A 346 -26.60 -2.33 80.41
CA ARG A 346 -27.61 -2.29 79.34
C ARG A 346 -27.58 -0.97 78.56
N GLU A 347 -27.64 0.17 79.25
CA GLU A 347 -27.60 1.50 78.60
C GLU A 347 -26.30 1.74 77.81
N TYR A 348 -25.16 1.25 78.32
CA TYR A 348 -23.89 1.34 77.60
C TYR A 348 -23.91 0.51 76.31
N LEU A 349 -24.49 -0.69 76.34
CA LEU A 349 -24.59 -1.57 75.17
C LEU A 349 -25.56 -1.04 74.12
N GLU A 350 -26.69 -0.43 74.51
CA GLU A 350 -27.63 0.18 73.56
C GLU A 350 -27.03 1.37 72.81
N ARG A 351 -26.09 2.09 73.43
CA ARG A 351 -25.43 3.26 72.84
C ARG A 351 -24.48 2.91 71.68
N TYR A 352 -24.10 1.63 71.54
CA TYR A 352 -23.22 1.11 70.48
C TYR A 352 -23.93 0.12 69.54
N ARG A 353 -25.26 0.10 69.55
CA ARG A 353 -26.10 -0.71 68.66
C ARG A 353 -26.13 -0.20 67.23
#